data_AF-A0A7C9EU11-F1
#
_entry.id   AF-A0A7C9EU11-F1
#
_cell.length_a   1.000
_cell.length_b   1.000
_cell.length_c   1.000
_cell.angle_alpha   90.00
_cell.angle_beta   90.00
_cell.angle_gamma   90.00
#
_symmetry.space_group_name_H-M   'P 1'
#
loop_
_entity.id
_entity.type
_entity.pdbx_description
1 polymer ?
#
loop_
_entity_poly.entity_id
_entity_poly.type
_entity_poly.pdbx_seq_one_letter_code
_entity_poly.pdbx_strand_id
1 'polypeptide(L)'
;GTDAFELCPEFGLRPYIFYPTTAMCLSFFFQLPQLDSQVSCEFKELVEPVEVPGCVPVRGKDLLDPVQERKNDAYKWVLHHAKRYRLAEGILVNSFMELEKEAIEALQKPEPGKPPVYPVGPLVQTGLSKGVEG
;
A
#
# COMPACT_ATOMS: atom_id res chain seq x y z
N GLY A 1 -7.53 11.25 2.66
CA GLY A 1 -6.38 10.34 2.52
C GLY A 1 -5.37 10.61 3.61
N THR A 2 -4.09 10.30 3.40
CA THR A 2 -3.01 10.56 4.38
C THR A 2 -2.79 12.04 4.72
N ASP A 3 -3.45 12.97 4.03
CA ASP A 3 -3.39 14.41 4.29
C ASP A 3 -3.98 14.76 5.66
N ALA A 4 -5.00 14.00 6.10
CA ALA A 4 -5.62 14.19 7.42
C ALA A 4 -4.67 13.86 8.59
N PHE A 5 -3.56 13.16 8.34
CA PHE A 5 -2.64 12.75 9.40
C PHE A 5 -1.93 13.93 10.07
N GLU A 6 -1.73 15.03 9.34
CA GLU A 6 -1.10 16.25 9.88
C GLU A 6 -1.94 16.91 10.97
N LEU A 7 -3.26 16.71 10.93
CA LEU A 7 -4.19 17.26 11.91
C LEU A 7 -4.31 16.37 13.15
N CYS A 8 -3.99 15.07 13.05
CA CYS A 8 -4.20 14.12 14.15
C CYS A 8 -3.55 14.55 15.48
N PRO A 9 -2.30 15.08 15.51
CA PRO A 9 -1.67 15.55 16.74
C PRO A 9 -2.45 16.68 17.45
N GLU A 10 -3.08 17.59 16.69
CA GLU A 10 -3.85 18.72 17.23
C GLU A 10 -5.08 18.26 18.04
N PHE A 11 -5.60 17.07 17.71
CA PHE A 11 -6.76 16.47 18.36
C PHE A 11 -6.38 15.30 19.30
N GLY A 12 -5.09 15.05 19.52
CA GLY A 12 -4.63 13.91 20.31
C GLY A 12 -4.99 12.55 19.70
N LEU A 13 -5.20 12.50 18.38
CA LEU A 13 -5.56 11.29 17.64
C LEU A 13 -4.29 10.57 17.14
N ARG A 14 -4.41 9.25 16.98
CA ARG A 14 -3.37 8.42 16.34
C ARG A 14 -3.84 7.97 14.96
N PRO A 15 -3.14 8.34 13.87
CA PRO A 15 -3.57 8.00 12.51
C PRO A 15 -3.32 6.53 12.20
N TYR A 16 -4.33 5.84 11.65
CA TYR A 16 -4.19 4.47 11.12
C TYR A 16 -4.57 4.43 9.64
N ILE A 17 -3.97 3.50 8.89
CA ILE A 17 -4.35 3.21 7.51
C ILE A 17 -5.10 1.88 7.50
N PHE A 18 -6.29 1.85 6.89
CA PHE A 18 -6.86 0.61 6.39
C PHE A 18 -6.50 0.48 4.92
N TYR A 19 -5.78 -0.58 4.58
CA TYR A 19 -5.33 -0.90 3.24
C TYR A 19 -6.17 -2.06 2.70
N PRO A 20 -7.18 -1.78 1.85
CA PRO A 20 -8.22 -2.75 1.50
C PRO A 20 -7.81 -3.72 0.39
N THR A 21 -6.54 -3.70 -0.03
CA THR A 21 -5.98 -4.57 -1.07
C THR A 21 -4.89 -5.48 -0.48
N THR A 22 -4.13 -6.15 -1.33
CA THR A 22 -3.20 -7.22 -0.97
C THR A 22 -1.97 -6.73 -0.18
N ALA A 23 -1.39 -7.61 0.62
CA ALA A 23 -0.12 -7.37 1.30
C ALA A 23 1.02 -7.16 0.29
N MET A 24 1.00 -7.87 -0.84
CA MET A 24 1.93 -7.64 -1.95
C MET A 24 1.88 -6.19 -2.45
N CYS A 25 0.69 -5.64 -2.66
CA CYS A 25 0.53 -4.28 -3.11
C CYS A 25 1.02 -3.27 -2.05
N LEU A 26 0.74 -3.53 -0.76
CA LEU A 26 1.25 -2.69 0.32
C LEU A 26 2.79 -2.71 0.37
N SER A 27 3.42 -3.87 0.16
CA SER A 27 4.87 -4.01 0.08
C SER A 27 5.45 -3.17 -1.06
N PHE A 28 4.80 -3.19 -2.24
CA PHE A 28 5.16 -2.32 -3.36
C PHE A 28 5.03 -0.83 -3.02
N PHE A 29 3.98 -0.41 -2.32
CA PHE A 29 3.80 0.99 -1.90
C PHE A 29 4.95 1.49 -1.01
N PHE A 30 5.50 0.64 -0.13
CA PHE A 30 6.68 1.02 0.66
C PHE A 30 7.96 1.16 -0.17
N GLN A 31 8.08 0.44 -1.29
CA GLN A 31 9.23 0.52 -2.21
C GLN A 31 9.08 1.66 -3.23
N LEU A 32 7.86 2.07 -3.55
CA LEU A 32 7.57 3.02 -4.62
C LEU A 32 8.37 4.34 -4.53
N PRO A 33 8.55 4.99 -3.35
CA PRO A 33 9.37 6.20 -3.26
C PRO A 33 10.83 5.99 -3.65
N GLN A 34 11.39 4.82 -3.32
CA GLN A 34 12.76 4.48 -3.70
C GLN A 34 12.85 4.18 -5.20
N LEU A 35 11.91 3.39 -5.73
CA LEU A 35 11.83 3.08 -7.17
C LEU A 35 11.69 4.35 -8.02
N ASP A 36 10.87 5.31 -7.58
CA ASP A 36 10.71 6.60 -8.25
C ASP A 36 12.04 7.35 -8.39
N SER A 37 12.88 7.33 -7.35
CA SER A 37 14.18 7.99 -7.36
C SER A 37 15.24 7.28 -8.22
N GLN A 38 15.11 5.96 -8.41
CA GLN A 38 16.12 5.12 -9.07
C GLN A 38 15.81 4.88 -10.55
N VAL A 39 14.54 4.83 -10.92
CA VAL A 39 14.08 4.57 -12.28
C VAL A 39 13.81 5.90 -12.98
N SER A 40 14.26 6.06 -14.23
CA SER A 40 13.99 7.25 -15.04
C SER A 40 12.98 7.02 -16.18
N CYS A 41 12.78 5.77 -16.59
CA CYS A 41 11.80 5.37 -17.61
C CYS A 41 10.42 5.05 -16.99
N GLU A 42 9.43 4.72 -17.83
CA GLU A 42 8.16 4.19 -17.33
C GLU A 42 8.34 2.76 -16.81
N PHE A 43 7.59 2.35 -15.79
CA PHE A 43 7.77 1.00 -15.23
C PHE A 43 7.51 -0.09 -16.28
N LYS A 44 6.54 0.09 -17.18
CA LYS A 44 6.28 -0.83 -18.31
C LYS A 44 7.44 -1.01 -19.29
N GLU A 45 8.42 -0.11 -19.26
CA GLU A 45 9.61 -0.15 -20.11
C GLU A 45 10.80 -0.83 -19.44
N LEU A 46 10.67 -1.22 -18.15
CA LEU A 46 11.71 -1.96 -17.46
C LEU A 46 11.90 -3.35 -18.08
N VAL A 47 13.16 -3.68 -18.36
CA VAL A 47 13.56 -5.01 -18.85
C VAL A 47 13.53 -6.03 -17.72
N GLU A 48 14.11 -5.67 -16.58
CA GLU A 48 14.10 -6.47 -15.36
C GLU A 48 12.80 -6.27 -14.57
N PRO A 49 12.30 -7.33 -13.90
CA PRO A 49 11.13 -7.19 -13.04
C PRO A 49 11.43 -6.32 -11.81
N VAL A 50 10.38 -5.72 -11.26
CA VAL A 50 10.44 -4.99 -10.00
C VAL A 50 10.43 -5.98 -8.85
N GLU A 51 11.50 -5.94 -8.06
CA GLU A 51 11.62 -6.69 -6.82
C GLU A 51 10.70 -6.08 -5.75
N VAL A 52 9.80 -6.89 -5.20
CA VAL A 52 8.89 -6.50 -4.13
C VAL A 52 9.16 -7.41 -2.92
N PRO A 53 9.58 -6.87 -1.76
CA PRO A 53 9.93 -7.67 -0.60
C PRO A 53 8.84 -8.68 -0.21
N GLY A 54 9.23 -9.95 -0.07
CA GLY A 54 8.33 -11.05 0.29
C GLY A 54 7.39 -11.51 -0.83
N CYS A 55 7.59 -11.04 -2.06
CA CYS A 55 6.71 -11.35 -3.18
C CYS A 55 7.51 -11.87 -4.38
N VAL A 56 6.81 -12.47 -5.34
CA VAL A 56 7.40 -12.78 -6.64
C VAL A 56 7.71 -11.47 -7.39
N PRO A 57 8.84 -11.37 -8.12
CA PRO A 57 9.17 -10.20 -8.91
C PRO A 57 8.07 -9.89 -9.95
N VAL A 58 7.74 -8.61 -10.12
CA VAL A 58 6.61 -8.18 -10.96
C VAL A 58 7.13 -7.45 -12.17
N ARG A 59 6.74 -7.88 -13.38
CA ARG A 59 7.09 -7.12 -14.59
C ARG A 59 6.42 -5.76 -14.50
N GLY A 60 7.13 -4.69 -14.88
CA GLY A 60 6.60 -3.34 -14.68
C GLY A 60 5.27 -3.07 -15.40
N LYS A 61 5.02 -3.74 -16.54
CA LYS A 61 3.73 -3.68 -17.26
C LYS A 61 2.55 -4.33 -16.53
N ASP A 62 2.83 -5.19 -15.55
CA ASP A 62 1.83 -5.90 -14.74
C ASP A 62 1.60 -5.18 -13.38
N LEU A 63 2.26 -4.04 -13.15
CA LEU A 63 1.98 -3.17 -11.99
C LEU A 63 0.65 -2.43 -12.14
N LEU A 64 0.21 -1.80 -11.05
CA LEU A 64 -1.04 -1.07 -10.94
C LEU A 64 -1.20 0.00 -12.04
N ASP A 65 -2.41 0.14 -12.60
CA ASP A 65 -2.69 1.13 -13.65
C ASP A 65 -2.20 2.56 -13.32
N PRO A 66 -2.38 3.10 -12.10
CA PRO A 66 -1.91 4.44 -11.77
C PRO A 66 -0.40 4.64 -11.88
N VAL A 67 0.41 3.57 -11.90
CA VAL A 67 1.87 3.66 -12.00
C VAL A 67 2.43 3.43 -13.40
N GLN A 68 1.56 3.19 -14.39
CA GLN A 68 1.97 2.94 -15.78
C GLN A 68 2.38 4.20 -16.56
N GLU A 69 2.06 5.38 -16.02
CA GLU A 69 2.39 6.69 -16.58
C GLU A 69 2.86 7.64 -15.47
N ARG A 70 4.17 7.71 -15.25
CA ARG A 70 4.78 8.41 -14.12
C ARG A 70 4.65 9.93 -14.15
N LYS A 71 4.19 10.50 -15.27
CA LYS A 71 3.99 11.95 -15.42
C LYS A 71 2.55 12.40 -15.13
N ASN A 72 1.61 11.47 -15.08
CA ASN A 72 0.20 11.79 -14.88
C ASN A 72 -0.11 12.10 -13.41
N ASP A 73 -1.29 12.66 -13.16
CA ASP A 73 -1.67 13.07 -11.81
C ASP A 73 -2.04 11.88 -10.91
N ALA A 74 -2.50 10.77 -11.50
CA ALA A 74 -2.78 9.54 -10.76
C ALA A 74 -1.50 8.97 -10.10
N TYR A 75 -0.39 8.95 -10.83
CA TYR A 75 0.91 8.54 -10.31
C TYR A 75 1.38 9.46 -9.19
N LYS A 76 1.32 10.78 -9.41
CA LYS A 76 1.71 11.77 -8.39
C LYS A 76 0.90 11.57 -7.11
N TRP A 77 -0.39 11.28 -7.24
CA TRP A 77 -1.28 11.02 -6.10
C TRP A 77 -0.91 9.73 -5.35
N VAL A 78 -0.64 8.64 -6.08
CA VAL A 78 -0.20 7.38 -5.47
C VAL A 78 1.16 7.55 -4.77
N LEU A 79 2.13 8.19 -5.43
CA LEU A 79 3.45 8.46 -4.87
C LEU A 79 3.38 9.36 -3.63
N HIS A 80 2.54 10.39 -3.65
CA HIS A 80 2.27 11.28 -2.51
C HIS A 80 1.80 10.49 -1.29
N HIS A 81 0.82 9.61 -1.47
CA HIS A 81 0.33 8.77 -0.37
C HIS A 81 1.37 7.73 0.07
N ALA A 82 2.06 7.06 -0.86
CA ALA A 82 3.11 6.10 -0.54
C ALA A 82 4.22 6.69 0.36
N LYS A 83 4.66 7.92 0.06
CA LYS A 83 5.64 8.66 0.90
C LYS A 83 5.15 8.92 2.33
N ARG A 84 3.84 8.92 2.55
CA ARG A 84 3.19 9.28 3.82
C ARG A 84 2.69 8.08 4.63
N TYR A 85 2.81 6.85 4.12
CA TYR A 85 2.38 5.66 4.88
C TYR A 85 3.17 5.49 6.18
N ARG A 86 4.40 6.00 6.22
CA ARG A 86 5.25 6.05 7.42
C ARG A 86 4.77 6.99 8.52
N LEU A 87 3.80 7.86 8.24
CA LEU A 87 3.20 8.74 9.24
C LEU A 87 2.09 8.05 10.05
N ALA A 88 1.66 6.85 9.64
CA ALA A 88 0.67 6.09 10.39
C ALA A 88 1.27 5.52 11.68
N GLU A 89 0.43 5.36 12.71
CA GLU A 89 0.73 4.58 13.91
C GLU A 89 0.64 3.06 13.64
N GLY A 90 -0.15 2.68 12.64
CA GLY A 90 -0.34 1.29 12.23
C GLY A 90 -1.09 1.16 10.92
N ILE A 91 -0.87 0.05 10.22
CA ILE A 91 -1.54 -0.27 8.97
C ILE A 91 -2.29 -1.59 9.12
N LEU A 92 -3.60 -1.56 8.92
CA LEU A 92 -4.46 -2.73 8.85
C LEU A 92 -4.56 -3.13 7.37
N VAL A 93 -4.13 -4.33 7.02
CA VAL A 93 -4.25 -4.86 5.64
C VAL A 93 -5.35 -5.91 5.58
N ASN A 94 -6.23 -5.81 4.59
CA ASN A 94 -7.32 -6.76 4.39
C ASN A 94 -6.83 -8.07 3.74
N SER A 95 -5.91 -8.74 4.42
CA SER A 95 -5.30 -10.02 4.04
C SER A 95 -5.04 -10.87 5.30
N PHE A 96 -4.56 -12.10 5.13
CA PHE A 96 -4.29 -13.06 6.21
C PHE A 96 -3.07 -13.95 5.88
N MET A 97 -2.46 -14.54 6.91
CA MET A 97 -1.16 -15.23 6.82
C MET A 97 -1.15 -16.37 5.80
N GLU A 98 -2.21 -17.18 5.75
CA GLU A 98 -2.28 -18.32 4.84
C GLU A 98 -2.43 -17.92 3.37
N LEU A 99 -2.80 -16.67 3.08
CA LEU A 99 -2.94 -16.16 1.71
C LEU A 99 -1.64 -15.53 1.18
N GLU A 100 -0.95 -14.73 1.99
CA GLU A 100 0.20 -13.91 1.57
C GLU A 100 1.33 -13.93 2.62
N LYS A 101 1.69 -15.13 3.10
CA LYS A 101 2.64 -15.33 4.21
C LYS A 101 3.93 -14.53 4.05
N GLU A 102 4.62 -14.72 2.94
CA GLU A 102 5.96 -14.13 2.71
C GLU A 102 5.89 -12.60 2.62
N ALA A 103 4.83 -12.06 2.01
CA ALA A 103 4.62 -10.61 1.90
C ALA A 103 4.32 -10.00 3.27
N ILE A 104 3.46 -10.64 4.06
CA ILE A 104 3.14 -10.20 5.42
C ILE A 104 4.38 -10.28 6.32
N GLU A 105 5.14 -11.37 6.27
CA GLU A 105 6.39 -11.50 7.02
C GLU A 105 7.39 -10.40 6.63
N ALA A 106 7.54 -10.09 5.34
CA ALA A 106 8.40 -9.00 4.88
C ALA A 106 7.93 -7.62 5.37
N LEU A 107 6.62 -7.38 5.37
CA LEU A 107 6.03 -6.14 5.89
C LEU A 107 6.22 -5.99 7.40
N GLN A 108 6.14 -7.09 8.15
CA GLN A 108 6.29 -7.11 9.61
C GLN A 108 7.75 -7.06 10.09
N LYS A 109 8.74 -7.23 9.20
CA LYS A 109 10.16 -7.06 9.55
C LYS A 109 10.39 -5.66 10.12
N PRO A 110 11.00 -5.54 11.32
CA PRO A 110 11.31 -4.24 11.91
C PRO A 110 12.18 -3.40 11.00
N GLU A 111 11.80 -2.13 10.83
CA GLU A 111 12.50 -1.16 10.01
C GLU A 111 12.29 0.24 10.59
N PRO A 112 13.33 1.09 10.70
CA PRO A 112 13.19 2.44 11.25
C PRO A 112 12.08 3.25 10.55
N GLY A 113 11.14 3.76 11.34
CA GLY A 113 10.04 4.59 10.85
C GLY A 113 9.00 3.85 9.99
N LYS A 114 9.03 2.52 9.90
CA LYS A 114 7.94 1.75 9.29
C LYS A 114 6.90 1.39 10.37
N PRO A 115 5.61 1.68 10.17
CA PRO A 115 4.58 1.32 11.13
C PRO A 115 4.37 -0.20 11.19
N PRO A 116 3.88 -0.74 12.32
CA PRO A 116 3.45 -2.13 12.39
C PRO A 116 2.31 -2.41 11.39
N VAL A 117 2.34 -3.59 10.78
CA VAL A 117 1.35 -4.06 9.82
C VAL A 117 0.55 -5.22 10.42
N TYR A 118 -0.78 -5.08 10.39
CA TYR A 118 -1.73 -6.01 10.97
C TYR A 118 -2.58 -6.64 9.87
N PRO A 119 -2.40 -7.93 9.54
CA PRO A 119 -3.34 -8.66 8.68
C PRO A 119 -4.65 -8.90 9.45
N VAL A 120 -5.76 -8.34 8.95
CA VAL A 120 -7.08 -8.39 9.62
C VAL A 120 -8.19 -8.98 8.73
N GLY A 121 -7.82 -9.54 7.58
CA GLY A 121 -8.75 -10.09 6.61
C GLY A 121 -9.18 -11.53 6.91
N PRO A 122 -10.14 -12.06 6.12
CA PRO A 122 -10.87 -11.35 5.08
C PRO A 122 -12.06 -10.54 5.66
N LEU A 123 -12.05 -9.23 5.42
CA LEU A 123 -13.17 -8.33 5.69
C LEU A 123 -13.96 -8.15 4.39
N VAL A 124 -15.12 -8.81 4.33
CA VAL A 124 -16.01 -8.83 3.16
C VAL A 124 -17.46 -8.61 3.59
N GLN A 125 -18.30 -8.07 2.70
CA GLN A 125 -19.73 -7.96 2.95
C GLN A 125 -20.39 -9.34 2.87
N THR A 126 -21.03 -9.78 3.95
CA THR A 126 -21.64 -11.12 4.07
C THR A 126 -23.15 -11.14 3.85
N GLY A 127 -23.79 -9.99 3.57
CA GLY A 127 -25.23 -9.93 3.30
C GLY A 127 -25.65 -8.78 2.39
N LEU A 128 -26.67 -9.02 1.55
CA LEU A 128 -27.41 -7.95 0.87
C LEU A 128 -28.05 -7.08 1.94
N SER A 129 -27.69 -5.79 2.00
CA SER A 129 -28.49 -4.82 2.73
C SER A 129 -29.90 -4.87 2.14
N LYS A 130 -30.84 -5.53 2.83
CA LYS A 130 -32.25 -5.35 2.52
C LYS A 130 -32.49 -3.85 2.65
N GLY A 131 -32.88 -3.22 1.54
CA GLY A 131 -33.22 -1.81 1.51
C GLY A 131 -34.14 -1.50 2.68
N VAL A 132 -33.83 -0.42 3.39
CA VAL A 132 -34.78 0.15 4.33
C VAL A 132 -35.89 0.72 3.45
N GLU A 133 -36.98 -0.03 3.30
CA GLU A 133 -38.26 0.58 2.97
C GLU A 133 -38.72 1.31 4.24
N GLY A 134 -38.60 2.63 4.20
CA GLY A 134 -39.14 3.58 5.15
C GLY A 134 -39.48 4.87 4.42
#